data_AF-A0A6C7TYC1-F1
#
_entry.id   AF-A0A6C7TYC1-F1
#
_cell.length_a   1.000
_cell.length_b   1.000
_cell.length_c   1.000
_cell.angle_alpha   90.00
_cell.angle_beta   90.00
_cell.angle_gamma   90.00
#
_symmetry.space_group_name_H-M   'P 1'
#
loop_
_entity.id
_entity.type
_entity.pdbx_description
1 polymer ?
#
loop_
_entity_poly.entity_id
_entity_poly.type
_entity_poly.pdbx_seq_one_letter_code
_entity_poly.pdbx_strand_id
1 'polypeptide(L)'
;IYQKIKKNMNLSLNFKKECKKVQKQIHNLTHGKNKLSLEQINQNIDKIKEKLSNKKYLFLQEILGPTLHHEQSILTPLYLKDIKDESDKQNKLFAWVYAHEALMENIIELLEVQDKRLKIAILPLQDFLEKKKAL
;
A
#
# COMPACT_ATOMS: atom_id res chain seq x y z
N ILE A 1 -6.52 -6.42 24.63
CA ILE A 1 -6.32 -5.29 23.69
C ILE A 1 -4.91 -5.28 23.10
N TYR A 2 -3.86 -5.33 23.93
CA TYR A 2 -2.45 -5.41 23.49
C TYR A 2 -2.18 -6.42 22.36
N GLN A 3 -2.59 -7.68 22.53
CA GLN A 3 -2.40 -8.72 21.51
C GLN A 3 -3.07 -8.40 20.16
N LYS A 4 -4.23 -7.72 20.17
CA LYS A 4 -4.89 -7.24 18.93
C LYS A 4 -4.06 -6.15 18.25
N ILE A 5 -3.50 -5.21 19.03
CA ILE A 5 -2.62 -4.15 18.50
C ILE A 5 -1.37 -4.76 17.87
N LYS A 6 -0.69 -5.69 18.56
CA LYS A 6 0.49 -6.40 18.03
C LYS A 6 0.17 -7.17 16.74
N LYS A 7 -0.99 -7.83 16.69
CA LYS A 7 -1.46 -8.49 15.46
C LYS A 7 -1.62 -7.50 14.31
N ASN A 8 -2.24 -6.34 14.55
CA ASN A 8 -2.43 -5.30 13.53
C ASN A 8 -1.10 -4.69 13.08
N MET A 9 -0.13 -4.47 13.99
CA MET A 9 1.22 -4.03 13.65
C MET A 9 1.90 -5.03 12.69
N ASN A 10 1.80 -6.33 12.96
CA ASN A 10 2.35 -7.36 12.08
C ASN A 10 1.66 -7.40 10.71
N LEU A 11 0.33 -7.23 10.69
CA LEU A 11 -0.43 -7.12 9.43
C LEU A 11 0.02 -5.91 8.60
N SER A 12 0.20 -4.76 9.23
CA SER A 12 0.70 -3.53 8.61
C SER A 12 2.12 -3.72 8.05
N LEU A 13 3.02 -4.32 8.82
CA LEU A 13 4.38 -4.61 8.38
C LEU A 13 4.42 -5.51 7.13
N ASN A 14 3.59 -6.56 7.11
CA ASN A 14 3.52 -7.48 5.98
C ASN A 14 2.94 -6.78 4.74
N PHE A 15 1.88 -5.99 4.91
CA PHE A 15 1.31 -5.19 3.83
C PHE A 15 2.33 -4.20 3.26
N LYS A 16 3.06 -3.47 4.12
CA LYS A 16 4.14 -2.56 3.71
C LYS A 16 5.21 -3.25 2.87
N LYS A 17 5.63 -4.47 3.24
CA LYS A 17 6.62 -5.24 2.47
C LYS A 17 6.12 -5.57 1.05
N GLU A 18 4.84 -5.85 0.90
CA GLU A 18 4.24 -6.12 -0.40
C GLU A 18 4.12 -4.86 -1.25
N CYS A 19 3.72 -3.73 -0.66
CA CYS A 19 3.78 -2.43 -1.33
C CYS A 19 5.20 -2.11 -1.83
N LYS A 20 6.23 -2.29 -0.98
CA LYS A 20 7.66 -2.11 -1.37
C LYS A 20 8.06 -3.01 -2.54
N LYS A 21 7.54 -4.25 -2.57
CA LYS A 21 7.81 -5.18 -3.67
C LYS A 21 7.23 -4.67 -4.99
N VAL A 22 5.97 -4.21 -4.97
CA VAL A 22 5.31 -3.66 -6.16
C VAL A 22 5.97 -2.35 -6.60
N GLN A 23 6.26 -1.44 -5.67
CA GLN A 23 7.00 -0.20 -5.96
C GLN A 23 8.33 -0.49 -6.67
N LYS A 24 9.11 -1.46 -6.17
CA LYS A 24 10.36 -1.87 -6.82
C LYS A 24 10.15 -2.47 -8.21
N GLN A 25 9.05 -3.20 -8.44
CA GLN A 25 8.71 -3.70 -9.76
C GLN A 25 8.40 -2.56 -10.74
N ILE A 26 7.69 -1.53 -10.29
CA ILE A 26 7.40 -0.33 -11.09
C ILE A 26 8.71 0.43 -11.39
N HIS A 27 9.52 0.68 -10.37
CA HIS A 27 10.82 1.35 -10.51
C HIS A 27 11.77 0.62 -11.48
N ASN A 28 11.81 -0.72 -11.43
CA ASN A 28 12.63 -1.50 -12.36
C ASN A 28 12.14 -1.39 -13.81
N LEU A 29 10.82 -1.22 -14.02
CA LEU A 29 10.25 -1.01 -15.35
C LEU A 29 10.78 0.30 -15.95
N THR A 30 10.76 1.39 -15.17
CA THR A 30 11.16 2.72 -15.63
C THR A 30 12.67 2.83 -15.91
N HIS A 31 13.47 1.90 -15.37
CA HIS A 31 14.93 1.87 -15.54
C HIS A 31 15.42 0.74 -16.46
N GLY A 32 14.52 0.07 -17.20
CA GLY A 32 14.88 -0.97 -18.19
C GLY A 32 15.47 -2.25 -17.60
N LYS A 33 15.30 -2.50 -16.30
CA LYS A 33 15.87 -3.65 -15.57
C LYS A 33 14.85 -4.74 -15.27
N ASN A 34 13.65 -4.65 -15.84
CA ASN A 34 12.52 -5.47 -15.39
C ASN A 34 12.37 -6.77 -16.17
N LYS A 35 11.97 -7.82 -15.45
CA LYS A 35 11.62 -9.13 -16.02
C LYS A 35 10.11 -9.32 -16.22
N LEU A 36 9.31 -8.37 -15.71
CA LEU A 36 7.85 -8.44 -15.72
C LEU A 36 7.27 -7.51 -16.78
N SER A 37 6.17 -7.94 -17.41
CA SER A 37 5.39 -7.10 -18.32
C SER A 37 4.56 -6.07 -17.55
N LEU A 38 4.11 -5.02 -18.26
CA LEU A 38 3.20 -4.00 -17.71
C LEU A 38 1.93 -4.62 -17.12
N GLU A 39 1.37 -5.63 -17.78
CA GLU A 39 0.16 -6.34 -17.35
C GLU A 39 0.40 -7.10 -16.06
N GLN A 40 1.56 -7.74 -15.91
CA GLN A 40 1.92 -8.46 -14.68
C GLN A 40 2.08 -7.51 -13.49
N ILE A 41 2.64 -6.32 -13.73
CA ILE A 41 2.76 -5.27 -12.71
C ILE A 41 1.37 -4.75 -12.34
N ASN A 42 0.52 -4.50 -13.32
CA ASN A 42 -0.86 -4.10 -13.09
C ASN A 42 -1.63 -5.11 -12.22
N GLN A 43 -1.51 -6.41 -12.53
CA GLN A 43 -2.11 -7.47 -11.71
C GLN A 43 -1.56 -7.47 -10.27
N ASN A 44 -0.29 -7.12 -10.07
CA ASN A 44 0.27 -7.02 -8.72
C ASN A 44 -0.23 -5.79 -7.97
N ILE A 45 -0.47 -4.67 -8.66
CA ILE A 45 -1.16 -3.50 -8.09
C ILE A 45 -2.58 -3.89 -7.66
N ASP A 46 -3.33 -4.60 -8.51
CA ASP A 46 -4.68 -5.04 -8.20
C ASP A 46 -4.72 -5.98 -6.99
N LYS A 47 -3.75 -6.91 -6.86
CA LYS A 47 -3.59 -7.74 -5.65
C LYS A 47 -3.38 -6.93 -4.39
N ILE A 48 -2.67 -5.79 -4.43
CA ILE A 48 -2.53 -4.91 -3.27
C ILE A 48 -3.88 -4.30 -2.90
N LYS A 49 -4.65 -3.83 -3.89
CA LYS A 49 -5.99 -3.25 -3.68
C LYS A 49 -6.97 -4.27 -3.10
N GLU A 50 -7.03 -5.46 -3.67
CA GLU A 50 -7.84 -6.59 -3.17
C GLU A 50 -7.43 -7.00 -1.76
N LYS A 51 -6.14 -7.00 -1.47
CA LYS A 51 -5.66 -7.31 -0.14
C LYS A 51 -6.11 -6.26 0.87
N LEU A 52 -6.00 -4.98 0.51
CA LEU A 52 -6.43 -3.88 1.36
C LEU A 52 -7.94 -3.91 1.60
N SER A 53 -8.75 -4.34 0.62
CA SER A 53 -10.22 -4.45 0.76
C SER A 53 -10.67 -5.55 1.72
N ASN A 54 -9.80 -6.51 2.05
CA ASN A 54 -10.13 -7.57 2.99
C ASN A 54 -10.40 -7.02 4.41
N LYS A 55 -11.48 -7.50 5.06
CA LYS A 55 -11.92 -7.08 6.39
C LYS A 55 -10.83 -7.10 7.47
N LYS A 56 -9.82 -7.98 7.37
CA LYS A 56 -8.71 -8.02 8.34
C LYS A 56 -7.78 -6.80 8.27
N TYR A 57 -7.87 -6.00 7.20
CA TYR A 57 -7.12 -4.76 6.99
C TYR A 57 -7.99 -3.51 7.11
N LEU A 58 -9.21 -3.62 7.66
CA LEU A 58 -10.10 -2.46 7.87
C LEU A 58 -9.38 -1.30 8.60
N PHE A 59 -8.56 -1.64 9.60
CA PHE A 59 -7.76 -0.63 10.31
C PHE A 59 -6.84 0.15 9.36
N LEU A 60 -6.19 -0.51 8.38
CA LEU A 60 -5.36 0.17 7.38
C LEU A 60 -6.20 1.04 6.44
N GLN A 61 -7.42 0.64 6.10
CA GLN A 61 -8.31 1.48 5.31
C GLN A 61 -8.64 2.78 6.03
N GLU A 62 -8.90 2.73 7.34
CA GLU A 62 -9.15 3.93 8.15
C GLU A 62 -7.92 4.85 8.18
N ILE A 63 -6.73 4.26 8.31
CA ILE A 63 -5.46 5.00 8.36
C ILE A 63 -5.13 5.64 7.01
N LEU A 64 -5.30 4.89 5.93
CA LEU A 64 -4.91 5.29 4.59
C LEU A 64 -6.02 6.02 3.83
N GLY A 65 -7.25 6.03 4.35
CA GLY A 65 -8.45 6.54 3.67
C GLY A 65 -8.27 7.91 3.01
N PRO A 66 -7.78 8.94 3.72
CA PRO A 66 -7.53 10.26 3.13
C PRO A 66 -6.55 10.21 1.96
N THR A 67 -5.44 9.48 2.10
CA THR A 67 -4.43 9.31 1.04
C THR A 67 -5.00 8.56 -0.16
N LEU A 68 -5.71 7.46 0.07
CA LEU A 68 -6.34 6.68 -1.00
C LEU A 68 -7.35 7.52 -1.78
N HIS A 69 -8.15 8.33 -1.09
CA HIS A 69 -9.12 9.21 -1.73
C HIS A 69 -8.43 10.28 -2.58
N HIS A 70 -7.39 10.93 -2.04
CA HIS A 70 -6.60 11.93 -2.79
C HIS A 70 -5.99 11.33 -4.06
N GLU A 71 -5.35 10.17 -3.94
CA GLU A 71 -4.67 9.49 -5.04
C GLU A 71 -5.66 8.96 -6.09
N GLN A 72 -6.83 8.46 -5.67
CA GLN A 72 -7.92 8.11 -6.59
C GLN A 72 -8.40 9.31 -7.40
N SER A 73 -8.49 10.49 -6.78
CA SER A 73 -8.85 11.72 -7.48
C SER A 73 -7.80 12.08 -8.54
N ILE A 74 -6.51 11.90 -8.25
CA ILE A 74 -5.41 12.15 -9.21
C ILE A 74 -5.47 11.15 -10.37
N LEU A 75 -5.85 9.90 -10.11
CA LEU A 75 -5.98 8.85 -11.14
C LEU A 75 -7.22 9.01 -12.03
N THR A 76 -8.24 9.75 -11.58
CA THR A 76 -9.54 9.89 -12.26
C THR A 76 -9.44 10.27 -13.74
N PRO A 77 -8.61 11.26 -14.16
CA PRO A 77 -8.45 11.61 -15.57
C PRO A 77 -7.91 10.46 -16.43
N LEU A 78 -7.08 9.58 -15.87
CA LEU A 78 -6.56 8.42 -16.61
C LEU A 78 -7.67 7.44 -16.97
N TYR A 79 -8.64 7.22 -16.07
CA TYR A 79 -9.78 6.35 -16.36
C TYR A 79 -10.63 6.88 -17.51
N LEU A 80 -10.87 8.19 -17.53
CA LEU A 80 -11.73 8.87 -18.51
C LEU A 80 -11.08 9.05 -19.89
N LYS A 81 -9.77 8.77 -20.02
CA LYS A 81 -9.09 8.86 -21.31
C LYS A 81 -9.59 7.78 -22.28
N ASP A 82 -10.13 8.20 -23.42
CA ASP A 82 -10.56 7.31 -24.51
C ASP A 82 -9.39 6.49 -25.06
N ILE A 83 -9.68 5.25 -25.47
CA ILE A 83 -8.73 4.34 -26.11
C ILE A 83 -9.17 4.17 -27.56
N LYS A 84 -8.39 4.69 -28.51
CA LYS A 84 -8.73 4.61 -29.94
C LYS A 84 -8.00 3.49 -30.65
N ASP A 85 -6.83 3.11 -30.16
CA ASP A 85 -5.99 2.04 -30.69
C ASP A 85 -5.17 1.32 -29.60
N GLU A 86 -4.38 0.33 -30.00
CA GLU A 86 -3.51 -0.42 -29.08
C GLU A 86 -2.35 0.44 -28.52
N SER A 87 -1.91 1.49 -29.22
CA SER A 87 -0.89 2.40 -28.70
C SER A 87 -1.43 3.23 -27.53
N ASP A 88 -2.64 3.78 -27.68
CA ASP A 88 -3.36 4.50 -26.63
C ASP A 88 -3.54 3.63 -25.39
N LYS A 89 -3.90 2.36 -25.59
CA LYS A 89 -4.06 1.38 -24.51
C LYS A 89 -2.75 1.13 -23.76
N GLN A 90 -1.64 0.91 -24.48
CA GLN A 90 -0.31 0.72 -23.87
C GLN A 90 0.14 1.98 -23.13
N ASN A 91 -0.06 3.16 -23.72
CA ASN A 91 0.28 4.44 -23.10
C ASN A 91 -0.54 4.69 -21.82
N LYS A 92 -1.84 4.36 -21.84
CA LYS A 92 -2.72 4.44 -20.66
C LYS A 92 -2.27 3.47 -19.57
N LEU A 93 -1.92 2.23 -19.92
CA LEU A 93 -1.41 1.24 -18.97
C LEU A 93 -0.08 1.68 -18.35
N PHE A 94 0.82 2.26 -19.15
CA PHE A 94 2.09 2.79 -18.66
C PHE A 94 1.85 3.95 -17.68
N ALA A 95 1.04 4.94 -18.05
CA ALA A 95 0.70 6.07 -17.18
C ALA A 95 0.03 5.60 -15.88
N TRP A 96 -0.85 4.61 -15.98
CA TRP A 96 -1.51 3.98 -14.85
C TRP A 96 -0.51 3.32 -13.89
N VAL A 97 0.38 2.47 -14.39
CA VAL A 97 1.41 1.80 -13.59
C VAL A 97 2.33 2.83 -12.93
N TYR A 98 2.70 3.89 -13.66
CA TYR A 98 3.58 4.94 -13.15
C TYR A 98 2.92 5.76 -12.02
N ALA A 99 1.67 6.15 -12.17
CA ALA A 99 0.94 6.88 -11.13
C ALA A 99 0.80 6.06 -9.84
N HIS A 100 0.78 4.72 -9.94
CA HIS A 100 0.80 3.85 -8.76
C HIS A 100 2.16 3.77 -8.07
N GLU A 101 3.27 4.22 -8.67
CA GLU A 101 4.57 4.31 -7.99
C GLU A 101 4.50 5.29 -6.81
N ALA A 102 4.01 6.51 -7.07
CA ALA A 102 3.83 7.56 -6.07
C ALA A 102 2.83 7.16 -4.97
N LEU A 103 1.71 6.55 -5.36
CA LEU A 103 0.75 6.00 -4.39
C LEU A 103 1.41 4.97 -3.45
N MET A 104 2.20 4.05 -4.00
CA MET A 104 2.89 3.04 -3.19
C MET A 104 3.90 3.69 -2.23
N GLU A 105 4.64 4.68 -2.70
CA GLU A 105 5.56 5.47 -1.87
C GLU A 105 4.85 6.12 -0.68
N ASN A 106 3.78 6.86 -0.95
CA ASN A 106 2.97 7.53 0.07
C ASN A 106 2.41 6.54 1.10
N ILE A 107 1.88 5.40 0.65
CA ILE A 107 1.43 4.32 1.55
C ILE A 107 2.59 3.82 2.42
N ILE A 108 3.75 3.55 1.83
CA ILE A 108 4.90 3.01 2.55
C ILE A 108 5.38 3.96 3.64
N GLU A 109 5.46 5.26 3.35
CA GLU A 109 5.89 6.29 4.28
C GLU A 109 4.90 6.44 5.44
N LEU A 110 3.60 6.51 5.16
CA LEU A 110 2.56 6.61 6.17
C LEU A 110 2.57 5.42 7.14
N LEU A 111 2.68 4.20 6.59
CA LEU A 111 2.76 3.00 7.42
C LEU A 111 4.04 2.96 8.25
N GLU A 112 5.14 3.56 7.77
CA GLU A 112 6.38 3.65 8.52
C GLU A 112 6.32 4.66 9.67
N VAL A 113 5.77 5.85 9.42
CA VAL A 113 5.53 6.85 10.47
C VAL A 113 4.59 6.30 11.53
N GLN A 114 3.51 5.62 11.11
CA GLN A 114 2.60 4.98 12.04
C GLN A 114 3.27 3.90 12.89
N ASP A 115 4.03 2.99 12.28
CA ASP A 115 4.70 1.91 13.02
C ASP A 115 5.63 2.47 14.10
N LYS A 116 6.43 3.51 13.75
CA LYS A 116 7.30 4.20 14.71
C LYS A 116 6.52 4.79 15.88
N ARG A 117 5.42 5.50 15.61
CA ARG A 117 4.57 6.10 16.66
C ARG A 117 3.90 5.04 17.53
N LEU A 118 3.35 3.99 16.92
CA LEU A 118 2.61 2.95 17.62
C LEU A 118 3.52 2.10 18.52
N LYS A 119 4.77 1.85 18.10
CA LYS A 119 5.79 1.19 18.94
C LYS A 119 6.07 1.91 20.23
N ILE A 120 6.07 3.25 20.22
CA ILE A 120 6.27 4.06 21.42
C ILE A 120 4.99 4.07 22.26
N ALA A 121 3.84 4.31 21.62
CA ALA A 121 2.56 4.46 22.30
C ALA A 121 2.07 3.18 22.99
N ILE A 122 2.52 1.99 22.57
CA ILE A 122 2.11 0.72 23.17
C ILE A 122 2.91 0.36 24.44
N LEU A 123 4.07 0.98 24.69
CA LEU A 123 4.95 0.64 25.82
C LEU A 123 4.24 0.75 27.18
N PRO A 124 3.50 1.82 27.51
CA PRO A 124 2.82 1.93 28.81
C PRO A 124 1.79 0.81 29.03
N LEU A 125 1.11 0.38 27.97
CA LEU A 125 0.17 -0.74 28.04
C LEU A 125 0.90 -2.07 28.26
N GLN A 126 2.05 -2.26 27.63
CA GLN A 126 2.89 -3.43 27.85
C GLN A 126 3.36 -3.50 29.30
N ASP A 127 3.97 -2.42 29.81
CA ASP A 127 4.49 -2.33 31.18
C ASP A 127 3.39 -2.60 32.22
N PHE A 128 2.18 -2.06 31.98
CA PHE A 128 1.03 -2.30 32.84
C PHE A 128 0.63 -3.78 32.88
N LEU A 129 0.57 -4.45 31.72
CA LEU A 129 0.18 -5.86 31.63
C LEU A 129 1.25 -6.79 32.22
N GLU A 130 2.53 -6.49 32.02
CA GLU A 130 3.65 -7.23 32.62
C GLU A 130 3.60 -7.15 34.15
N LYS A 131 3.40 -5.95 34.71
CA LYS A 131 3.21 -5.76 36.16
C LYS A 131 2.02 -6.53 36.73
N LYS A 132 0.98 -6.76 35.91
CA LYS A 132 -0.21 -7.53 36.28
C LYS A 132 -0.09 -9.03 36.00
N LYS A 133 1.04 -9.53 35.46
CA LYS A 133 1.21 -10.92 34.99
C LYS A 133 0.09 -11.37 34.04
N ALA A 134 -0.38 -10.45 33.20
CA ALA A 134 -1.50 -10.64 32.28
C ALA A 134 -1.09 -10.52 30.80
N LEU A 135 0.21 -10.62 30.51
CA LEU A 135 0.80 -10.56 29.18
C LEU A 135 0.98 -11.97 28.59
#